data_AF-A0A941FBD1-F1
#
_entry.id   AF-A0A941FBD1-F1
#
_cell.length_a   1.000
_cell.length_b   1.000
_cell.length_c   1.000
_cell.angle_alpha   90.00
_cell.angle_beta   90.00
_cell.angle_gamma   90.00
#
_symmetry.space_group_name_H-M   'P 1'
#
loop_
_entity.id
_entity.type
_entity.pdbx_description
1 polymer ?
#
loop_
_entity_poly.entity_id
_entity_poly.type
_entity_poly.pdbx_seq_one_letter_code
_entity_poly.pdbx_strand_id
1 'polypeptide(L)'
;MGLWHVFYEDWQMECCGKPFTVGDEVSWPLLLLDSDEVLGGGWHDQLSKVAGPVEDVGGVRVVREETGLTVAVAGDPDDEEDRRPKPGDWTRSVGLLSVERHGAAWPEAGGRVRAVQVLTEAYAESPAGSRTWEPVAGKRRLRLVERCPKRFADREAQPGADGQRLRWRESGVVATLEVPGTDSWLSHAVREARGIPRGAEPGAETEGLSAADLAALLETLSTVARPRKNHGRRPRPAR
;
A
#
# COMPACT_ATOMS: atom_id res chain seq x y z
N MET A 1 18.83 1.97 -2.52
CA MET A 1 17.79 1.22 -1.81
C MET A 1 16.47 1.83 -2.23
N GLY A 2 15.47 1.01 -2.53
CA GLY A 2 14.14 1.50 -2.90
C GLY A 2 13.20 1.40 -1.71
N LEU A 3 12.33 2.39 -1.52
CA LEU A 3 11.29 2.39 -0.49
C LEU A 3 9.99 1.86 -1.06
N TRP A 4 9.37 0.90 -0.41
CA TRP A 4 8.13 0.28 -0.88
C TRP A 4 7.09 0.27 0.22
N HIS A 5 5.87 0.71 -0.08
CA HIS A 5 4.74 0.51 0.81
C HIS A 5 4.24 -0.93 0.63
N VAL A 6 4.33 -1.72 1.69
CA VAL A 6 3.85 -3.09 1.74
C VAL A 6 2.73 -3.19 2.77
N PHE A 7 1.57 -3.61 2.32
CA PHE A 7 0.42 -3.90 3.15
C PHE A 7 0.52 -5.33 3.70
N TYR A 8 0.23 -5.49 4.99
CA TYR A 8 0.12 -6.78 5.65
C TYR A 8 -1.23 -6.81 6.35
N GLU A 9 -2.14 -7.62 5.79
CA GLU A 9 -3.51 -7.73 6.27
C GLU A 9 -3.57 -8.26 7.70
N ASP A 10 -4.56 -7.76 8.45
CA ASP A 10 -4.76 -8.14 9.84
C ASP A 10 -4.89 -9.67 9.99
N TRP A 11 -5.77 -10.31 9.25
CA TRP A 11 -6.05 -11.74 9.36
C TRP A 11 -4.84 -12.61 9.04
N GLN A 12 -4.02 -12.25 8.05
CA GLN A 12 -2.75 -12.94 7.79
C GLN A 12 -1.78 -12.73 8.93
N MET A 13 -1.66 -11.49 9.43
CA MET A 13 -0.79 -11.16 10.57
C MET A 13 -1.24 -11.90 11.83
N GLU A 14 -2.54 -11.98 12.11
CA GLU A 14 -3.11 -12.65 13.28
C GLU A 14 -2.97 -14.17 13.21
N CYS A 15 -3.21 -14.77 12.04
CA CYS A 15 -3.15 -16.22 11.84
C CYS A 15 -1.71 -16.73 11.83
N CYS A 16 -0.91 -16.33 10.83
CA CYS A 16 0.40 -16.91 10.55
C CYS A 16 1.55 -15.89 10.66
N GLY A 17 1.24 -14.60 10.69
CA GLY A 17 2.26 -13.57 10.68
C GLY A 17 3.08 -13.48 11.96
N LYS A 18 4.33 -13.04 11.79
CA LYS A 18 5.23 -12.72 12.89
C LYS A 18 5.30 -11.20 13.02
N PRO A 19 4.96 -10.62 14.18
CA PRO A 19 5.13 -9.20 14.43
C PRO A 19 6.58 -8.77 14.23
N PHE A 20 6.76 -7.62 13.58
CA PHE A 20 8.04 -7.00 13.28
C PHE A 20 8.08 -5.57 13.86
N THR A 21 9.28 -5.02 13.96
CA THR A 21 9.56 -3.69 14.52
C THR A 21 10.33 -2.88 13.48
N VAL A 22 10.25 -1.55 13.58
CA VAL A 22 11.17 -0.68 12.84
C VAL A 22 12.62 -1.11 13.07
N GLY A 23 13.38 -1.24 11.98
CA GLY A 23 14.76 -1.68 11.98
C GLY A 23 14.95 -3.18 11.71
N ASP A 24 13.90 -4.00 11.83
CA ASP A 24 13.98 -5.43 11.51
C ASP A 24 14.29 -5.64 10.02
N GLU A 25 15.12 -6.65 9.74
CA GLU A 25 15.26 -7.23 8.40
C GLU A 25 14.18 -8.30 8.23
N VAL A 26 13.41 -8.19 7.14
CA VAL A 26 12.30 -9.09 6.84
C VAL A 26 12.42 -9.59 5.41
N SER A 27 11.79 -10.73 5.14
CA SER A 27 11.66 -11.32 3.82
C SER A 27 10.22 -11.77 3.65
N TRP A 28 9.53 -11.16 2.68
CA TRP A 28 8.09 -11.34 2.48
C TRP A 28 7.76 -11.74 1.04
N PRO A 29 6.91 -12.75 0.84
CA PRO A 29 6.28 -12.98 -0.46
C PRO A 29 5.34 -11.81 -0.76
N LEU A 30 5.60 -11.09 -1.86
CA LEU A 30 4.83 -9.91 -2.24
C LEU A 30 3.89 -10.22 -3.40
N LEU A 31 2.64 -9.80 -3.26
CA LEU A 31 1.59 -9.81 -4.26
C LEU A 31 1.31 -8.38 -4.71
N LEU A 32 1.27 -8.12 -6.01
CA LEU A 32 0.69 -6.91 -6.54
C LEU A 32 -0.81 -7.13 -6.75
N LEU A 33 -1.61 -6.49 -5.90
CA LEU A 33 -3.06 -6.46 -5.99
C LEU A 33 -3.52 -5.22 -6.76
N ASP A 34 -4.61 -5.35 -7.52
CA ASP A 34 -5.21 -4.20 -8.19
C ASP A 34 -5.70 -3.18 -7.15
N SER A 35 -5.55 -1.88 -7.45
CA SER A 35 -5.93 -0.82 -6.53
C SER A 35 -7.42 -0.72 -6.27
N ASP A 36 -8.26 -1.19 -7.19
CA ASP A 36 -9.72 -1.10 -7.09
C ASP A 36 -10.32 -2.31 -6.35
N GLU A 37 -9.63 -3.44 -6.33
CA GLU A 37 -10.07 -4.67 -5.66
C GLU A 37 -9.80 -4.67 -4.15
N VAL A 38 -8.82 -3.89 -3.69
CA VAL A 38 -8.40 -3.90 -2.28
C VAL A 38 -9.06 -2.80 -1.48
N LEU A 39 -9.75 -3.20 -0.40
CA LEU A 39 -10.25 -2.29 0.65
C LEU A 39 -11.08 -1.11 0.11
N GLY A 40 -11.88 -1.36 -0.94
CA GLY A 40 -12.80 -0.35 -1.51
C GLY A 40 -12.11 0.79 -2.25
N GLY A 41 -10.84 0.64 -2.59
CA GLY A 41 -10.09 1.56 -3.43
C GLY A 41 -9.69 2.88 -2.77
N GLY A 42 -9.21 3.81 -3.61
CA GLY A 42 -8.79 5.14 -3.19
C GLY A 42 -7.36 5.22 -2.64
N TRP A 43 -6.56 4.17 -2.80
CA TRP A 43 -5.20 3.94 -2.28
C TRP A 43 -4.05 4.73 -2.93
N HIS A 44 -4.36 5.75 -3.73
CA HIS A 44 -3.43 6.47 -4.63
C HIS A 44 -2.06 6.85 -4.02
N ASP A 45 -2.03 7.12 -2.72
CA ASP A 45 -0.87 7.49 -1.93
C ASP A 45 0.04 6.33 -1.50
N GLN A 46 -0.46 5.09 -1.48
CA GLN A 46 0.32 3.89 -1.16
C GLN A 46 0.49 2.94 -2.35
N LEU A 47 -0.02 3.27 -3.53
CA LEU A 47 0.17 2.44 -4.71
C LEU A 47 1.63 2.41 -5.13
N SER A 48 2.08 1.21 -5.47
CA SER A 48 3.36 0.95 -6.09
C SER A 48 3.17 0.82 -7.59
N LYS A 49 4.14 1.33 -8.35
CA LYS A 49 4.24 1.08 -9.78
C LYS A 49 5.30 0.01 -9.99
N VAL A 50 4.93 -1.03 -10.73
CA VAL A 50 5.82 -2.13 -11.11
C VAL A 50 5.82 -2.21 -12.63
N ALA A 51 7.01 -2.24 -13.23
CA ALA A 51 7.17 -2.37 -14.66
C ALA A 51 8.31 -3.35 -14.95
N GLY A 52 8.10 -4.28 -15.88
CA GLY A 52 9.10 -5.29 -16.19
C GLY A 52 8.56 -6.49 -16.96
N PRO A 53 9.45 -7.42 -17.34
CA PRO A 53 9.06 -8.68 -17.95
C PRO A 53 8.29 -9.55 -16.96
N VAL A 54 7.34 -10.31 -17.49
CA VAL A 54 6.54 -11.28 -16.76
C VAL A 54 7.17 -12.66 -16.94
N GLU A 55 7.43 -13.32 -15.83
CA GLU A 55 8.02 -14.65 -15.78
C GLU A 55 7.00 -15.66 -15.20
N ASP A 56 7.14 -16.93 -15.57
CA ASP A 56 6.50 -18.04 -14.88
C ASP A 56 7.53 -18.68 -13.95
N VAL A 57 7.28 -18.57 -12.65
CA VAL A 57 8.11 -19.21 -11.63
C VAL A 57 7.26 -20.22 -10.88
N GLY A 58 7.35 -21.49 -11.31
CA GLY A 58 6.62 -22.58 -10.66
C GLY A 58 5.09 -22.45 -10.76
N GLY A 59 4.58 -21.95 -11.89
CA GLY A 59 3.15 -21.73 -12.13
C GLY A 59 2.62 -20.39 -11.62
N VAL A 60 3.49 -19.52 -11.10
CA VAL A 60 3.15 -18.20 -10.58
C VAL A 60 3.64 -17.13 -11.55
N ARG A 61 2.75 -16.20 -11.90
CA ARG A 61 3.09 -15.01 -12.70
C ARG A 61 3.84 -14.03 -11.81
N VAL A 62 5.08 -13.77 -12.16
CA VAL A 62 5.96 -12.87 -11.40
C VAL A 62 6.41 -11.75 -12.32
N VAL A 63 6.40 -10.52 -11.84
CA VAL A 63 7.04 -9.39 -12.51
C VAL A 63 8.36 -9.12 -11.82
N ARG A 64 9.44 -9.16 -12.61
CA ARG A 64 10.73 -8.64 -12.18
C ARG A 64 10.78 -7.17 -12.55
N GLU A 65 10.49 -6.34 -11.56
CA GLU A 65 10.51 -4.89 -11.70
C GLU A 65 11.89 -4.43 -12.21
N GLU A 66 11.92 -3.42 -13.06
CA GLU A 66 13.13 -2.94 -13.75
C GLU A 66 14.28 -2.57 -12.80
N THR A 67 13.96 -2.13 -11.59
CA THR A 67 14.95 -1.82 -10.54
C THR A 67 15.29 -3.03 -9.66
N GLY A 68 14.63 -4.18 -9.84
CA GLY A 68 15.01 -5.46 -9.24
C GLY A 68 14.04 -6.00 -8.20
N LEU A 69 12.95 -5.29 -7.86
CA LEU A 69 11.91 -5.85 -6.99
C LEU A 69 11.22 -7.02 -7.72
N THR A 70 11.00 -8.12 -7.02
CA THR A 70 10.28 -9.28 -7.56
C THR A 70 8.94 -9.41 -6.85
N VAL A 71 7.84 -9.44 -7.62
CA VAL A 71 6.48 -9.50 -7.06
C VAL A 71 5.62 -10.48 -7.86
N ALA A 72 4.76 -11.23 -7.18
CA ALA A 72 3.71 -12.00 -7.84
C ALA A 72 2.61 -11.05 -8.35
N VAL A 73 1.94 -11.44 -9.42
CA VAL A 73 0.77 -10.73 -9.96
C VAL A 73 -0.48 -11.52 -9.64
N ALA A 74 -1.41 -10.90 -8.92
CA ALA A 74 -2.70 -11.51 -8.64
C ALA A 74 -3.50 -11.68 -9.94
N GLY A 75 -4.23 -12.78 -10.02
CA GLY A 75 -5.34 -12.91 -10.96
C GLY A 75 -6.62 -12.73 -10.18
N ASP A 76 -7.65 -12.18 -10.80
CA ASP A 76 -8.98 -12.17 -10.20
C ASP A 76 -9.45 -13.64 -10.06
N PRO A 77 -9.71 -14.11 -8.83
CA PRO A 77 -10.17 -15.49 -8.61
C PRO A 77 -11.56 -15.76 -9.18
N ASP A 78 -12.36 -14.71 -9.42
CA ASP A 78 -13.72 -14.80 -9.96
C ASP A 78 -13.75 -14.68 -11.49
N ASP A 79 -12.63 -14.31 -12.13
CA ASP A 79 -12.52 -14.27 -13.57
C ASP A 79 -12.45 -15.69 -14.17
N GLU A 80 -13.42 -16.01 -15.06
CA GLU A 80 -13.43 -17.27 -15.80
C GLU A 80 -12.23 -17.42 -16.77
N GLU A 81 -11.62 -16.30 -17.16
CA GLU A 81 -10.44 -16.25 -18.03
C GLU A 81 -9.29 -15.56 -17.30
N ASP A 82 -8.11 -16.19 -17.31
CA ASP A 82 -6.92 -15.61 -16.71
C ASP A 82 -6.46 -14.37 -17.49
N ARG A 83 -6.83 -13.18 -16.98
CA ARG A 83 -6.46 -11.89 -17.56
C ARG A 83 -5.06 -11.42 -17.18
N ARG A 84 -4.30 -12.21 -16.42
CA ARG A 84 -2.92 -11.84 -16.07
C ARG A 84 -2.06 -11.74 -17.33
N PRO A 85 -1.05 -10.86 -17.34
CA PRO A 85 -0.03 -10.83 -18.39
C PRO A 85 0.58 -12.22 -18.62
N LYS A 86 0.88 -12.57 -19.87
CA LYS A 86 1.46 -13.87 -20.20
C LYS A 86 2.96 -13.87 -19.95
N PRO A 87 3.58 -15.03 -19.68
CA PRO A 87 5.04 -15.11 -19.58
C PRO A 87 5.70 -14.65 -20.87
N GLY A 88 6.74 -13.84 -20.73
CA GLY A 88 7.43 -13.18 -21.84
C GLY A 88 6.81 -11.83 -22.24
N ASP A 89 5.60 -11.50 -21.78
CA ASP A 89 5.06 -10.16 -21.96
C ASP A 89 5.82 -9.17 -21.08
N TRP A 90 5.87 -7.91 -21.52
CA TRP A 90 6.26 -6.81 -20.67
C TRP A 90 5.01 -6.12 -20.15
N THR A 91 4.95 -5.87 -18.84
CA THR A 91 3.80 -5.22 -18.21
C THR A 91 4.21 -3.98 -17.44
N ARG A 92 3.25 -3.08 -17.27
CA ARG A 92 3.30 -1.95 -16.36
C ARG A 92 2.00 -1.91 -15.58
N SER A 93 2.10 -2.19 -14.29
CA SER A 93 0.96 -2.25 -13.39
C SER A 93 1.14 -1.27 -12.24
N VAL A 94 0.02 -0.80 -11.72
CA VAL A 94 -0.05 0.04 -10.52
C VAL A 94 -1.00 -0.66 -9.57
N GLY A 95 -0.57 -0.84 -8.33
CA GLY A 95 -1.32 -1.64 -7.37
C GLY A 95 -0.75 -1.55 -5.97
N LEU A 96 -1.41 -2.22 -5.04
CA LEU A 96 -0.93 -2.34 -3.66
C LEU A 96 -0.03 -3.57 -3.56
N LEU A 97 1.16 -3.41 -3.00
CA LEU A 97 1.98 -4.55 -2.63
C LEU A 97 1.43 -5.12 -1.32
N SER A 98 0.93 -6.35 -1.34
CA SER A 98 0.44 -7.06 -0.16
C SER A 98 1.35 -8.25 0.16
N VAL A 99 1.48 -8.59 1.43
CA VAL A 99 2.13 -9.83 1.86
C VAL A 99 1.18 -11.01 1.58
N GLU A 100 1.67 -12.11 1.01
CA GLU A 100 0.86 -13.31 0.82
C GLU A 100 1.46 -14.56 1.48
N ARG A 101 0.87 -15.03 2.58
CA ARG A 101 1.36 -16.20 3.34
C ARG A 101 0.53 -17.47 3.16
N HIS A 102 -0.61 -17.40 2.50
CA HIS A 102 -1.57 -18.50 2.31
C HIS A 102 -1.71 -18.94 0.85
N GLY A 103 -1.04 -18.25 -0.08
CA GLY A 103 -0.93 -18.62 -1.48
C GLY A 103 0.16 -19.67 -1.75
N ALA A 104 0.55 -19.77 -3.02
CA ALA A 104 1.67 -20.61 -3.44
C ALA A 104 3.03 -20.06 -2.93
N ALA A 105 4.07 -20.89 -3.00
CA ALA A 105 5.42 -20.49 -2.62
C ALA A 105 5.99 -19.51 -3.66
N TRP A 106 6.04 -18.22 -3.32
CA TRP A 106 6.49 -17.16 -4.21
C TRP A 106 7.89 -16.67 -3.85
N PRO A 107 8.62 -16.04 -4.80
CA PRO A 107 9.84 -15.33 -4.47
C PRO A 107 9.57 -14.30 -3.38
N GLU A 108 10.40 -14.29 -2.35
CA GLU A 108 10.33 -13.29 -1.29
C GLU A 108 11.18 -12.08 -1.64
N ALA A 109 10.68 -10.88 -1.32
CA ALA A 109 11.45 -9.65 -1.34
C ALA A 109 11.96 -9.36 0.07
N GLY A 110 13.29 -9.24 0.20
CA GLY A 110 13.97 -8.94 1.45
C GLY A 110 14.27 -7.45 1.61
N GLY A 111 14.12 -6.92 2.82
CA GLY A 111 14.49 -5.54 3.12
C GLY A 111 14.35 -5.17 4.58
N ARG A 112 14.75 -3.93 4.88
CA ARG A 112 14.68 -3.35 6.24
C ARG A 112 13.38 -2.59 6.45
N VAL A 113 12.70 -2.84 7.55
CA VAL A 113 11.52 -2.07 7.94
C VAL A 113 11.93 -0.67 8.40
N ARG A 114 11.43 0.36 7.72
CA ARG A 114 11.72 1.78 8.03
C ARG A 114 10.62 2.49 8.79
N ALA A 115 9.37 2.09 8.57
CA ALA A 115 8.21 2.62 9.27
C ALA A 115 7.11 1.55 9.33
N VAL A 116 6.27 1.61 10.38
CA VAL A 116 5.10 0.74 10.54
C VAL A 116 3.91 1.61 10.90
N GLN A 117 2.84 1.53 10.10
CA GLN A 117 1.62 2.28 10.32
C GLN A 117 0.44 1.33 10.39
N VAL A 118 -0.31 1.37 11.49
CA VAL A 118 -1.58 0.64 11.61
C VAL A 118 -2.62 1.35 10.75
N LEU A 119 -3.22 0.60 9.84
CA LEU A 119 -4.32 1.04 9.01
C LEU A 119 -5.63 0.84 9.75
N THR A 120 -6.40 1.91 9.92
CA THR A 120 -7.80 1.84 10.36
C THR A 120 -8.71 2.29 9.23
N GLU A 121 -9.71 1.48 8.90
CA GLU A 121 -10.69 1.75 7.84
C GLU A 121 -12.11 1.76 8.39
N ALA A 122 -12.96 2.58 7.78
CA ALA A 122 -14.39 2.59 8.03
C ALA A 122 -15.09 1.64 7.05
N TYR A 123 -15.99 0.83 7.59
CA TYR A 123 -16.90 -0.01 6.84
C TYR A 123 -18.33 0.48 7.07
N ALA A 124 -19.13 0.40 6.02
CA ALA A 124 -20.55 0.72 6.04
C ALA A 124 -21.37 -0.56 5.82
N GLU A 125 -22.49 -0.67 6.52
CA GLU A 125 -23.43 -1.77 6.34
C GLU A 125 -24.08 -1.68 4.95
N SER A 126 -24.07 -2.78 4.20
CA SER A 126 -24.57 -2.85 2.82
C SER A 126 -25.26 -4.19 2.53
N PRO A 127 -26.59 -4.23 2.28
CA PRO A 127 -27.59 -3.18 2.46
C PRO A 127 -27.94 -2.92 3.93
N ALA A 128 -28.68 -1.85 4.24
CA ALA A 128 -29.06 -1.50 5.60
C ALA A 128 -29.84 -2.64 6.31
N GLY A 129 -29.47 -2.94 7.55
CA GLY A 129 -30.03 -4.06 8.32
C GLY A 129 -29.45 -5.43 7.95
N SER A 130 -28.56 -5.51 6.96
CA SER A 130 -27.77 -6.72 6.71
C SER A 130 -26.66 -6.89 7.76
N ARG A 131 -25.91 -8.00 7.69
CA ARG A 131 -24.66 -8.16 8.45
C ARG A 131 -23.42 -8.04 7.56
N THR A 132 -23.62 -7.53 6.35
CA THR A 132 -22.57 -7.37 5.35
C THR A 132 -22.02 -5.95 5.44
N TRP A 133 -20.69 -5.85 5.42
CA TRP A 133 -19.95 -4.63 5.63
C TRP A 133 -19.03 -4.40 4.45
N GLU A 134 -19.15 -3.23 3.83
CA GLU A 134 -18.31 -2.84 2.71
C GLU A 134 -17.38 -1.69 3.12
N PRO A 135 -16.13 -1.69 2.66
CA PRO A 135 -15.19 -0.62 2.93
C PRO A 135 -15.70 0.71 2.35
N VAL A 136 -15.59 1.79 3.12
CA VAL A 136 -15.98 3.12 2.67
C VAL A 136 -14.79 3.81 2.05
N ALA A 137 -14.81 3.95 0.72
CA ALA A 137 -13.76 4.59 -0.06
C ALA A 137 -13.27 5.91 0.58
N GLY A 138 -11.95 5.98 0.79
CA GLY A 138 -11.29 7.16 1.35
C GLY A 138 -11.51 7.43 2.85
N LYS A 139 -12.33 6.64 3.57
CA LYS A 139 -12.47 6.77 5.03
C LYS A 139 -11.50 5.84 5.76
N ARG A 140 -10.22 6.21 5.71
CA ARG A 140 -9.13 5.48 6.37
C ARG A 140 -8.17 6.41 7.09
N ARG A 141 -7.40 5.86 8.02
CA ARG A 141 -6.41 6.55 8.84
C ARG A 141 -5.20 5.65 9.05
N LEU A 142 -4.02 6.26 9.05
CA LEU A 142 -2.76 5.59 9.39
C LEU A 142 -2.29 6.08 10.75
N ARG A 143 -1.88 5.16 11.62
CA ARG A 143 -1.30 5.48 12.93
C ARG A 143 0.09 4.89 13.03
N LEU A 144 1.10 5.74 13.17
CA LEU A 144 2.49 5.31 13.38
C LEU A 144 2.61 4.48 14.66
N VAL A 145 3.31 3.36 14.55
CA VAL A 145 3.69 2.50 15.68
C VAL A 145 5.15 2.07 15.50
N GLU A 146 5.84 1.81 16.61
CA GLU A 146 7.20 1.27 16.56
C GLU A 146 7.21 -0.22 16.16
N ARG A 147 6.19 -0.96 16.63
CA ARG A 147 6.06 -2.40 16.44
C ARG A 147 4.70 -2.75 15.86
N CYS A 148 4.70 -3.63 14.87
CA CYS A 148 3.50 -4.22 14.31
C CYS A 148 2.72 -4.97 15.41
N PRO A 149 1.42 -4.70 15.59
CA PRO A 149 0.59 -5.48 16.50
C PRO A 149 0.39 -6.90 15.97
N LYS A 150 0.17 -7.85 16.89
CA LYS A 150 -0.26 -9.22 16.55
C LYS A 150 -1.78 -9.35 16.50
N ARG A 151 -2.50 -8.39 17.09
CA ARG A 151 -3.96 -8.38 17.21
C ARG A 151 -4.46 -6.99 16.86
N PHE A 152 -5.51 -6.92 16.07
CA PHE A 152 -6.04 -5.70 15.52
C PHE A 152 -7.40 -5.39 16.11
N ALA A 153 -7.63 -4.12 16.43
CA ALA A 153 -8.85 -3.69 17.07
C ALA A 153 -10.02 -3.65 16.07
N ASP A 154 -11.15 -4.21 16.50
CA ASP A 154 -12.40 -4.15 15.78
C ASP A 154 -13.46 -3.47 16.66
N ARG A 155 -13.90 -2.27 16.26
CA ARG A 155 -14.85 -1.49 17.06
C ARG A 155 -16.28 -1.86 16.69
N GLU A 156 -17.17 -1.78 17.67
CA GLU A 156 -18.60 -1.92 17.42
C GLU A 156 -19.11 -0.85 16.45
N ALA A 157 -20.08 -1.25 15.63
CA ALA A 157 -20.70 -0.34 14.69
C ALA A 157 -21.52 0.75 15.41
N GLN A 158 -21.36 1.98 14.97
CA GLN A 158 -22.02 3.17 15.51
C GLN A 158 -22.99 3.75 14.48
N PRO A 159 -24.08 4.40 14.91
CA PRO A 159 -24.96 5.14 14.01
C PRO A 159 -24.20 6.27 13.31
N GLY A 160 -24.24 6.31 11.98
CA GLY A 160 -23.74 7.41 11.16
C GLY A 160 -24.73 8.58 11.09
N ALA A 161 -24.25 9.73 10.62
CA ALA A 161 -25.06 10.96 10.51
C ALA A 161 -26.20 10.86 9.49
N ASP A 162 -26.08 9.93 8.53
CA ASP A 162 -27.04 9.60 7.48
C ASP A 162 -27.95 8.41 7.85
N GLY A 163 -27.84 7.90 9.08
CA GLY A 163 -28.55 6.70 9.53
C GLY A 163 -27.87 5.39 9.08
N GLN A 164 -26.81 5.44 8.28
CA GLN A 164 -26.03 4.26 7.93
C GLN A 164 -25.15 3.85 9.11
N ARG A 165 -25.08 2.55 9.42
CA ARG A 165 -24.17 2.06 10.47
C ARG A 165 -22.74 2.08 9.95
N LEU A 166 -21.84 2.64 10.74
CA LEU A 166 -20.41 2.71 10.44
C LEU A 166 -19.60 1.94 11.47
N ARG A 167 -18.66 1.13 11.01
CA ARG A 167 -17.76 0.32 11.82
C ARG A 167 -16.33 0.69 11.51
N TRP A 168 -15.50 0.95 12.52
CA TRP A 168 -14.07 1.21 12.32
C TRP A 168 -13.27 -0.02 12.75
N ARG A 169 -12.41 -0.52 11.86
CA ARG A 169 -11.56 -1.69 12.09
C ARG A 169 -10.12 -1.35 11.77
N GLU A 170 -9.18 -1.84 12.58
CA GLU A 170 -7.78 -1.88 12.19
C GLU A 170 -7.59 -3.03 11.19
N SER A 171 -7.47 -2.72 9.89
CA SER A 171 -7.49 -3.72 8.81
C SER A 171 -6.12 -4.33 8.48
N GLY A 172 -5.06 -3.85 9.15
CA GLY A 172 -3.71 -4.36 8.96
C GLY A 172 -2.64 -3.29 9.23
N VAL A 173 -1.46 -3.49 8.67
CA VAL A 173 -0.37 -2.50 8.70
C VAL A 173 0.14 -2.18 7.30
N VAL A 174 0.51 -0.92 7.10
CA VAL A 174 1.38 -0.52 5.99
C VAL A 174 2.80 -0.40 6.54
N ALA A 175 3.71 -1.21 6.04
CA ALA A 175 5.13 -1.14 6.32
C ALA A 175 5.85 -0.42 5.19
N THR A 176 6.76 0.50 5.53
CA THR A 176 7.73 1.01 4.56
C THR A 176 8.96 0.10 4.58
N LEU A 177 9.19 -0.61 3.48
CA LEU A 177 10.29 -1.54 3.31
C LEU A 177 11.39 -0.90 2.47
N GLU A 178 12.61 -0.87 2.99
CA GLU A 178 13.82 -0.45 2.26
C GLU A 178 14.48 -1.69 1.65
N VAL A 179 14.34 -1.85 0.33
CA VAL A 179 14.78 -3.04 -0.40
C VAL A 179 16.13 -2.75 -1.10
N PRO A 180 17.18 -3.53 -0.82
CA PRO A 180 18.49 -3.36 -1.46
C PRO A 180 18.46 -3.51 -2.97
N GLY A 181 19.30 -2.74 -3.67
CA GLY A 181 19.44 -2.82 -5.13
C GLY A 181 18.27 -2.29 -5.95
N THR A 182 17.17 -1.87 -5.30
CA THR A 182 15.98 -1.32 -5.97
C THR A 182 15.92 0.20 -5.93
N ASP A 183 14.99 0.76 -6.72
CA ASP A 183 14.51 2.13 -6.64
C ASP A 183 13.00 2.14 -6.87
N SER A 184 12.30 3.15 -6.38
CA SER A 184 10.84 3.18 -6.47
C SER A 184 10.32 4.59 -6.66
N TRP A 185 9.04 4.68 -7.03
CA TRP A 185 8.37 5.97 -7.11
C TRP A 185 8.29 6.67 -5.74
N LEU A 186 8.15 5.90 -4.65
CA LEU A 186 8.16 6.43 -3.29
C LEU A 186 9.55 6.98 -2.91
N SER A 187 10.62 6.25 -3.25
CA SER A 187 11.99 6.73 -3.09
C SER A 187 12.21 8.06 -3.82
N HIS A 188 11.74 8.15 -5.08
CA HIS A 188 11.81 9.38 -5.85
C HIS A 188 11.04 10.54 -5.18
N ALA A 189 9.82 10.30 -4.69
CA ALA A 189 9.03 11.29 -3.98
C ALA A 189 9.70 11.78 -2.69
N VAL A 190 10.32 10.88 -1.92
CA VAL A 190 11.08 11.25 -0.71
C VAL A 190 12.31 12.08 -1.08
N ARG A 191 13.06 11.72 -2.13
CA ARG A 191 14.20 12.55 -2.62
C ARG A 191 13.73 13.94 -2.98
N GLU A 192 12.67 14.06 -3.77
CA GLU A 192 12.11 15.35 -4.20
C GLU A 192 11.69 16.20 -2.99
N ALA A 193 10.96 15.62 -2.04
CA ALA A 193 10.52 16.33 -0.84
C ALA A 193 11.67 16.79 0.05
N ARG A 194 12.80 16.07 0.03
CA ARG A 194 14.04 16.44 0.74
C ARG A 194 14.97 17.35 -0.07
N GLY A 195 14.62 17.71 -1.30
CA GLY A 195 15.48 18.51 -2.19
C GLY A 195 16.75 17.77 -2.65
N ILE A 196 16.73 16.44 -2.63
CA ILE A 196 17.85 15.60 -3.06
C ILE A 196 17.83 15.48 -4.59
N PRO A 197 18.96 15.73 -5.29
CA PRO A 197 19.03 15.61 -6.74
C PRO A 197 18.70 14.19 -7.25
N ARG A 198 18.12 14.10 -8.45
CA ARG A 198 17.70 12.81 -9.06
C ARG A 198 18.84 11.82 -9.32
N GLY A 199 20.09 12.29 -9.37
CA GLY A 199 21.28 11.45 -9.55
C GLY A 199 21.99 11.08 -8.25
N ALA A 200 21.39 11.35 -7.08
CA ALA A 200 21.95 10.94 -5.81
C ALA A 200 21.95 9.41 -5.67
N GLU A 201 22.93 8.89 -4.94
CA GLU A 201 23.05 7.45 -4.70
C GLU A 201 21.79 6.89 -4.01
N PRO A 202 21.27 5.73 -4.45
CA PRO A 202 20.10 5.12 -3.85
C PRO A 202 20.28 4.87 -2.33
N GLY A 203 19.39 5.43 -1.51
CA GLY A 203 19.47 5.37 -0.04
C GLY A 203 19.77 6.74 0.61
N ALA A 204 20.22 7.72 -0.17
CA ALA A 204 20.36 9.11 0.31
C ALA A 204 19.02 9.68 0.83
N GLU A 205 17.89 9.20 0.31
CA GLU A 205 16.55 9.61 0.74
C GLU A 205 16.20 9.26 2.18
N THR A 206 16.82 8.24 2.77
CA THR A 206 16.62 7.84 4.17
C THR A 206 17.81 8.18 5.06
N GLU A 207 18.94 8.58 4.47
CA GLU A 207 20.14 8.94 5.22
C GLU A 207 19.87 10.09 6.19
N GLY A 208 20.24 9.88 7.46
CA GLY A 208 20.08 10.83 8.56
C GLY A 208 18.65 11.00 9.06
N LEU A 209 17.64 10.31 8.50
CA LEU A 209 16.26 10.38 9.01
C LEU A 209 16.01 9.34 10.10
N SER A 210 15.45 9.80 11.22
CA SER A 210 14.82 8.91 12.18
C SER A 210 13.58 8.26 11.57
N ALA A 211 13.12 7.14 12.14
CA ALA A 211 11.89 6.50 11.71
C ALA A 211 10.66 7.41 11.90
N ALA A 212 10.65 8.25 12.93
CA ALA A 212 9.59 9.22 13.17
C ALA A 212 9.59 10.32 12.10
N ASP A 213 10.75 10.86 11.74
CA ASP A 213 10.86 11.90 10.70
C ASP A 213 10.48 11.34 9.33
N LEU A 214 10.91 10.10 9.02
CA LEU A 214 10.50 9.43 7.80
C LEU A 214 8.99 9.19 7.79
N ALA A 215 8.40 8.69 8.86
CA ALA A 215 6.96 8.48 8.94
C ALA A 215 6.16 9.79 8.79
N ALA A 216 6.62 10.88 9.41
CA ALA A 216 6.01 12.19 9.24
C ALA A 216 6.08 12.68 7.78
N LEU A 217 7.24 12.48 7.13
CA LEU A 217 7.41 12.78 5.70
C LEU A 217 6.51 11.90 4.81
N LEU A 218 6.38 10.61 5.12
CA LEU A 218 5.48 9.72 4.39
C LEU A 218 4.01 10.12 4.57
N GLU A 219 3.63 10.60 5.75
CA GLU A 219 2.29 11.13 6.01
C GLU A 219 2.01 12.41 5.18
N THR A 220 2.99 13.30 5.02
CA THR A 220 2.82 14.49 4.14
C THR A 220 2.73 14.11 2.66
N LEU A 221 3.39 13.03 2.25
CA LEU A 221 3.26 12.49 0.89
C LEU A 221 1.94 11.74 0.69
N SER A 222 1.39 11.16 1.76
CA SER A 222 0.15 10.38 1.71
C SER A 222 -1.11 11.25 1.75
N THR A 223 -1.04 12.38 2.44
CA THR A 223 -2.16 13.31 2.48
C THR A 223 -2.26 14.07 1.16
N VAL A 224 -3.16 13.63 0.27
CA VAL A 224 -3.53 14.37 -0.94
C VAL A 224 -3.85 15.81 -0.52
N ALA A 225 -3.04 16.76 -0.98
CA ALA A 225 -3.30 18.17 -0.79
C ALA A 225 -4.74 18.44 -1.27
N ARG A 226 -5.63 18.85 -0.35
CA ARG A 226 -7.00 19.22 -0.71
C ARG A 226 -6.93 20.15 -1.92
N PRO A 227 -7.70 19.91 -2.99
CA PRO A 227 -7.71 20.82 -4.12
C PRO A 227 -7.95 22.22 -3.59
N ARG A 228 -7.00 23.13 -3.85
CA ARG A 228 -7.13 24.55 -3.49
C ARG A 228 -8.49 24.97 -4.00
N LYS A 229 -9.39 25.39 -3.09
CA LYS A 229 -10.66 26.00 -3.48
C LYS A 229 -10.30 27.13 -4.44
N ASN A 230 -10.61 26.96 -5.72
CA ASN A 230 -10.49 28.02 -6.70
C ASN A 230 -11.38 29.16 -6.18
N HIS A 231 -10.77 30.17 -5.57
CA HIS A 231 -11.47 31.41 -5.28
C HIS A 231 -11.96 31.95 -6.62
N GLY A 232 -13.28 31.98 -6.76
CA GLY A 232 -13.98 32.11 -8.03
C GLY A 232 -13.38 33.20 -8.90
N ARG A 233 -13.07 32.83 -10.14
CA ARG A 233 -12.97 33.80 -11.23
C ARG A 233 -14.28 34.60 -11.24
N ARG A 234 -14.21 35.86 -10.82
CA ARG A 234 -15.31 36.82 -11.01
C ARG A 234 -15.69 36.83 -12.49
N PRO A 235 -16.97 36.71 -12.84
CA PRO A 235 -17.40 36.85 -14.22
C PRO A 235 -17.08 38.28 -14.70
N ARG A 236 -16.46 38.36 -15.88
CA ARG A 236 -16.25 39.63 -16.58
C ARG A 236 -17.62 40.21 -16.96
N PRO A 237 -17.86 41.52 -16.82
CA PRO A 237 -19.08 42.14 -17.30
C PRO A 237 -19.13 42.07 -18.82
N ALA A 238 -20.28 41.64 -19.34
CA ALA A 238 -20.59 41.66 -20.76
C ALA A 238 -20.61 43.13 -21.25
N ARG A 239 -20.06 43.36 -22.44
CA ARG A 239 -20.19 44.61 -23.19
C ARG A 239 -21.38 44.52 -24.13
#